data_AF-A0A412HTU4-F1
#
_entry.id   AF-A0A412HTU4-F1
#
_cell.length_a   1.000
_cell.length_b   1.000
_cell.length_c   1.000
_cell.angle_alpha   90.00
_cell.angle_beta   90.00
_cell.angle_gamma   90.00
#
_symmetry.space_group_name_H-M   'P 1'
#
loop_
_entity.id
_entity.type
_entity.pdbx_description
1 polymer ?
#
loop_
_entity_poly.entity_id
_entity_poly.type
_entity_poly.pdbx_seq_one_letter_code
_entity_poly.pdbx_strand_id
1 'polypeptide(L)'
;MANIELPKDAEGREIPLDTKVLYDSDGIEFFTDKSMYMRVTDEWWFFGHFGSSVSTHRIAATRLHLTTPDSWEKLEEDLGRAAERSAVTSYCRYFNTTNRCVNCSIHNDDGCCTHKDERAFGDILDRIRKLRGEDE
;
A
#
# COMPACT_ATOMS: atom_id res chain seq x y z
N MET A 1 6.02 -30.04 18.17
CA MET A 1 6.82 -28.86 17.80
C MET A 1 5.83 -27.72 17.60
N ALA A 2 6.02 -26.58 18.26
CA ALA A 2 5.18 -25.41 17.97
C ALA A 2 5.47 -24.98 16.53
N ASN A 3 4.43 -24.93 15.70
CA ASN A 3 4.55 -24.43 14.34
C ASN A 3 4.59 -22.90 14.43
N ILE A 4 5.74 -22.30 14.15
CA ILE A 4 5.87 -20.84 14.17
C ILE A 4 5.31 -20.35 12.83
N GLU A 5 4.21 -19.59 12.87
CA GLU A 5 3.62 -18.96 11.69
C GLU A 5 4.58 -17.91 11.10
N LEU A 6 4.45 -17.62 9.81
CA LEU A 6 5.19 -16.53 9.17
C LEU A 6 4.79 -15.16 9.73
N PRO A 7 5.67 -14.14 9.66
CA PRO A 7 5.31 -12.78 10.02
C PRO A 7 4.10 -12.31 9.20
N LYS A 8 3.20 -11.58 9.84
CA LYS A 8 2.09 -10.89 9.18
C LYS A 8 2.32 -9.39 9.25
N ASP A 9 2.02 -8.70 8.17
CA ASP A 9 2.09 -7.25 8.08
C ASP A 9 0.92 -6.59 8.83
N ALA A 10 0.87 -5.26 8.85
CA ALA A 10 -0.18 -4.51 9.53
C ALA A 10 -1.60 -4.81 9.01
N GLU A 11 -1.73 -5.30 7.78
CA GLU A 11 -3.00 -5.72 7.17
C GLU A 11 -3.26 -7.23 7.34
N GLY A 12 -2.42 -7.94 8.10
CA GLY A 12 -2.55 -9.38 8.35
C GLY A 12 -2.04 -10.27 7.20
N ARG A 13 -1.39 -9.70 6.17
CA ARG A 13 -0.84 -10.44 5.03
C ARG A 13 0.48 -11.09 5.40
N GLU A 14 0.71 -12.33 4.99
CA GLU A 14 1.99 -13.01 5.27
C GLU A 14 3.16 -12.32 4.56
N ILE A 15 4.21 -12.00 5.31
CA ILE A 15 5.46 -11.41 4.81
C ILE A 15 6.46 -12.55 4.53
N PRO A 16 6.89 -12.74 3.27
CA PRO A 16 8.02 -13.61 2.96
C PRO A 16 9.30 -13.17 3.69
N LEU A 17 10.07 -14.10 4.27
CA LEU A 17 11.27 -13.76 5.05
C LEU A 17 12.42 -13.17 4.19
N ASP A 18 12.34 -13.31 2.88
CA ASP A 18 13.28 -12.73 1.89
C ASP A 18 12.79 -11.40 1.30
N THR A 19 11.66 -10.87 1.79
CA THR A 19 11.20 -9.52 1.48
C THR A 19 12.32 -8.55 1.79
N LYS A 20 12.67 -7.67 0.84
CA LYS A 20 13.79 -6.72 0.97
C LYS A 20 13.35 -5.34 1.44
N VAL A 21 12.12 -4.96 1.12
CA VAL A 21 11.56 -3.64 1.39
C VAL A 21 10.16 -3.85 1.95
N LEU A 22 9.91 -3.20 3.08
CA LEU A 22 8.60 -3.00 3.67
C LEU A 22 8.37 -1.49 3.80
N TYR A 23 7.18 -1.09 4.21
CA TYR A 23 6.81 0.31 4.41
C TYR A 23 6.33 0.53 5.83
N ASP A 24 6.66 1.68 6.43
CA ASP A 24 5.96 2.12 7.64
C ASP A 24 4.57 2.70 7.32
N SER A 25 3.87 3.17 8.35
CA SER A 25 2.54 3.79 8.21
C SER A 25 2.53 5.05 7.34
N ASP A 26 3.67 5.72 7.21
CA ASP A 26 3.83 6.95 6.43
C ASP A 26 4.24 6.65 4.97
N GLY A 27 4.39 5.36 4.62
CA GLY A 27 4.82 4.92 3.30
C GLY A 27 6.32 5.05 3.05
N ILE A 28 7.12 5.22 4.11
CA ILE A 28 8.58 5.30 3.99
C ILE A 28 9.16 3.89 3.87
N GLU A 29 10.05 3.71 2.89
CA GLU A 29 10.74 2.45 2.64
C GLU A 29 11.64 2.05 3.82
N PHE A 30 11.39 0.85 4.34
CA PHE A 30 12.18 0.15 5.33
C PHE A 30 12.91 -1.03 4.68
N PHE A 31 14.22 -0.88 4.51
CA PHE A 31 15.09 -1.92 3.96
C PHE A 31 15.43 -2.95 5.04
N THR A 32 15.05 -4.20 4.82
CA THR A 32 15.19 -5.26 5.82
C THR A 32 16.54 -5.97 5.70
N ASP A 33 17.27 -6.07 6.81
CA ASP A 33 18.55 -6.78 6.90
C ASP A 33 18.39 -8.17 7.53
N LYS A 34 17.47 -8.30 8.49
CA LYS A 34 17.17 -9.57 9.18
C LYS A 34 15.77 -9.56 9.78
N SER A 35 15.20 -10.74 9.91
CA SER A 35 13.97 -11.00 10.66
C SER A 35 14.24 -11.94 11.83
N MET A 36 13.48 -11.80 12.91
CA MET A 36 13.60 -12.63 14.11
C MET A 36 12.26 -12.76 14.79
N TYR A 37 11.88 -13.99 15.11
CA TYR A 37 10.75 -14.27 15.99
C TYR A 37 11.18 -14.16 17.46
N MET A 38 10.54 -13.28 18.21
CA MET A 38 10.82 -13.03 19.62
C MET A 38 9.80 -13.74 20.52
N ARG A 39 10.23 -14.82 21.17
CA ARG A 39 9.39 -15.62 22.09
C ARG A 39 8.85 -14.84 23.30
N VAL A 40 9.50 -13.75 23.70
CA VAL A 40 9.07 -12.93 24.84
C VAL A 40 7.86 -12.06 24.50
N THR A 41 7.74 -11.61 23.25
CA THR A 41 6.59 -10.83 22.77
C THR A 41 5.62 -11.68 21.95
N ASP A 42 5.99 -12.91 21.60
CA ASP A 42 5.24 -13.77 20.67
C ASP A 42 5.04 -13.12 19.29
N GLU A 43 6.05 -12.36 18.83
CA GLU A 43 5.94 -11.56 17.61
C GLU A 43 7.19 -11.68 16.74
N TRP A 44 6.99 -11.48 15.44
CA TRP A 44 8.08 -11.27 14.49
C TRP A 44 8.55 -9.83 14.47
N TRP A 45 9.86 -9.65 14.41
CA TRP A 45 10.53 -8.36 14.33
C TRP A 45 11.46 -8.32 13.13
N PHE A 46 11.43 -7.21 12.41
CA PHE A 46 12.38 -6.90 11.36
C PHE A 46 13.39 -5.87 11.86
N PHE A 47 14.62 -6.02 11.38
CA PHE A 47 15.71 -5.09 11.60
C PHE A 47 16.21 -4.60 10.25
N GLY A 48 16.55 -3.33 10.18
CA GLY A 48 16.74 -2.67 8.89
C GLY A 48 16.95 -1.18 9.05
N HIS A 49 16.80 -0.43 7.97
CA HIS A 49 16.99 1.02 7.97
C HIS A 49 16.00 1.71 7.03
N PHE A 50 15.70 2.97 7.31
CA PHE A 50 14.82 3.79 6.48
C PHE A 50 15.61 4.57 5.45
N GLY A 51 15.17 4.53 4.19
CA GLY A 51 15.82 5.25 3.09
C GLY A 51 17.33 5.00 3.04
N SER A 52 18.12 6.08 2.95
CA SER A 52 19.59 6.01 2.96
C SER A 52 20.22 6.11 4.36
N SER A 53 19.45 5.88 5.43
CA SER A 53 19.95 5.98 6.79
C SER A 53 20.92 4.84 7.12
N VAL A 54 21.93 5.14 7.93
CA VAL A 54 22.88 4.15 8.47
C VAL A 54 22.44 3.58 9.82
N SER A 55 21.37 4.13 10.41
CA SER A 55 20.87 3.69 11.71
C SER A 55 19.99 2.45 11.56
N THR A 56 20.39 1.36 12.22
CA THR A 56 19.56 0.16 12.30
C THR A 56 18.39 0.37 13.26
N HIS A 57 17.19 0.19 12.75
CA HIS A 57 15.94 0.18 13.52
C HIS A 57 15.46 -1.25 13.70
N ARG A 58 14.58 -1.44 14.68
CA ARG A 58 13.92 -2.70 14.97
C ARG A 58 12.41 -2.44 15.09
N ILE A 59 11.62 -3.08 14.23
CA ILE A 59 10.18 -2.80 14.10
C ILE A 59 9.41 -4.13 14.08
N ALA A 60 8.27 -4.18 14.77
CA ALA A 60 7.41 -5.35 14.76
C ALA A 60 6.77 -5.51 13.37
N ALA A 61 6.61 -6.75 12.91
CA ALA A 61 6.02 -7.05 11.60
C ALA A 61 4.62 -6.43 11.44
N THR A 62 3.84 -6.41 12.52
CA THR A 62 2.48 -5.84 12.62
C THR A 62 2.43 -4.31 12.45
N ARG A 63 3.58 -3.63 12.35
CA ARG A 63 3.68 -2.18 12.11
C ARG A 63 4.28 -1.85 10.74
N LEU A 64 4.53 -2.86 9.93
CA LEU A 64 5.09 -2.73 8.60
C LEU A 64 4.05 -3.19 7.58
N HIS A 65 4.11 -2.64 6.37
CA HIS A 65 3.22 -2.97 5.26
C HIS A 65 4.04 -3.55 4.10
N LEU A 66 3.50 -4.58 3.43
CA LEU A 66 4.09 -5.13 2.20
C LEU A 66 4.01 -4.17 1.02
N THR A 67 2.96 -3.36 0.98
CA THR A 67 2.74 -2.33 -0.02
C THR A 67 2.68 -0.98 0.65
N THR A 68 3.09 0.08 -0.05
CA THR A 68 2.95 1.44 0.48
C THR A 68 1.50 1.68 0.92
N PRO A 69 1.26 1.98 2.21
CA PRO A 69 -0.09 2.28 2.69
C PRO A 69 -0.66 3.50 1.96
N ASP A 70 -1.97 3.60 2.01
CA ASP A 70 -2.65 4.79 1.50
C ASP A 70 -2.54 5.94 2.50
N SER A 71 -2.64 7.18 2.03
CA SER A 71 -2.63 8.37 2.89
C SER A 71 -3.61 9.43 2.39
N TRP A 72 -3.99 10.35 3.28
CA TRP A 72 -4.82 11.50 2.90
C TRP A 72 -4.12 12.35 1.85
N GLU A 73 -2.82 12.59 1.99
CA GLU A 73 -2.02 13.37 1.03
C GLU A 73 -2.02 12.71 -0.36
N LYS A 74 -1.89 11.37 -0.41
CA LYS A 74 -1.96 10.63 -1.67
C LYS A 74 -3.34 10.70 -2.29
N LEU A 75 -4.40 10.56 -1.50
CA LEU A 75 -5.77 10.70 -1.98
C LEU A 75 -6.05 12.13 -2.50
N GLU A 76 -5.57 13.14 -1.79
CA GLU A 76 -5.66 14.54 -2.22
C GLU A 76 -4.90 14.79 -3.52
N GLU A 77 -3.70 14.22 -3.68
CA GLU A 77 -2.93 14.31 -4.93
C GLU A 77 -3.70 13.65 -6.09
N ASP A 78 -4.22 12.45 -5.87
CA ASP A 78 -4.99 11.69 -6.87
C ASP A 78 -6.26 12.46 -7.31
N LEU A 79 -6.98 13.04 -6.35
CA LEU A 79 -8.14 13.90 -6.61
C LEU A 79 -7.75 15.22 -7.27
N GLY A 80 -6.63 15.82 -6.88
CA GLY A 80 -6.08 17.04 -7.47
C GLY A 80 -5.79 16.84 -8.96
N ARG A 81 -5.09 15.75 -9.31
CA ARG A 81 -4.86 15.36 -10.71
C ARG A 81 -6.17 15.17 -11.47
N ALA A 82 -7.21 14.63 -10.85
CA ALA A 82 -8.53 14.44 -11.45
C ALA A 82 -9.32 15.76 -11.62
N ALA A 83 -9.07 16.76 -10.77
CA ALA A 83 -9.76 18.05 -10.77
C ALA A 83 -9.21 19.04 -11.82
N GLU A 84 -7.98 18.84 -12.33
CA GLU A 84 -7.41 19.71 -13.36
C GLU A 84 -8.26 19.78 -14.65
N ARG A 85 -8.15 20.87 -15.40
CA ARG A 85 -8.80 20.97 -16.71
C ARG A 85 -7.91 20.30 -17.76
N SER A 86 -8.36 19.17 -18.30
CA SER A 86 -7.60 18.37 -19.27
C SER A 86 -8.49 17.76 -20.34
N ALA A 87 -7.91 17.40 -21.49
CA ALA A 87 -8.55 16.59 -22.52
C ALA A 87 -8.66 15.11 -22.10
N VAL A 88 -7.90 14.69 -21.09
CA VAL A 88 -7.96 13.33 -20.53
C VAL A 88 -9.08 13.25 -19.49
N THR A 89 -9.86 12.19 -19.54
CA THR A 89 -10.96 11.92 -18.60
C THR A 89 -10.48 11.93 -17.14
N SER A 90 -11.30 12.46 -16.23
CA SER A 90 -10.98 12.62 -14.80
C SER A 90 -10.58 11.31 -14.13
N TYR A 91 -11.29 10.21 -14.39
CA TYR A 91 -10.94 8.90 -13.83
C TYR A 91 -9.57 8.40 -14.29
N CYS A 92 -9.17 8.65 -15.55
CA CYS A 92 -7.83 8.25 -16.00
C CYS A 92 -6.73 9.04 -15.27
N ARG A 93 -6.97 10.32 -14.99
CA ARG A 93 -6.05 11.18 -14.24
C ARG A 93 -5.98 10.82 -12.76
N TYR A 94 -7.14 10.48 -12.18
CA TYR A 94 -7.25 9.97 -10.81
C TYR A 94 -6.29 8.79 -10.59
N PHE A 95 -6.40 7.75 -11.40
CA PHE A 95 -5.53 6.57 -11.31
C PHE A 95 -4.11 6.78 -11.92
N ASN A 96 -3.77 7.98 -12.38
CA ASN A 96 -2.50 8.28 -13.05
C ASN A 96 -2.20 7.36 -14.26
N THR A 97 -3.23 7.08 -15.06
CA THR A 97 -3.19 6.16 -16.22
C THR A 97 -3.19 6.89 -17.57
N THR A 98 -2.87 8.18 -17.58
CA THR A 98 -2.95 9.13 -18.70
C THR A 98 -2.35 8.64 -20.03
N ASN A 99 -1.43 7.66 -20.02
CA ASN A 99 -0.83 7.06 -21.22
C ASN A 99 -0.83 5.52 -21.23
N ARG A 100 -1.64 4.86 -20.38
CA ARG A 100 -1.56 3.41 -20.14
C ARG A 100 -2.86 2.67 -20.40
N CYS A 101 -3.68 3.09 -21.37
CA CYS A 101 -4.96 2.41 -21.66
C CYS A 101 -4.79 0.92 -22.03
N VAL A 102 -3.65 0.54 -22.60
CA VAL A 102 -3.27 -0.88 -22.79
C VAL A 102 -2.82 -1.44 -21.44
N ASN A 103 -3.50 -2.48 -20.95
CA ASN A 103 -3.28 -3.10 -19.63
C ASN A 103 -3.61 -2.22 -18.40
N CYS A 104 -4.41 -1.16 -18.55
CA CYS A 104 -4.88 -0.39 -17.39
C CYS A 104 -5.88 -1.22 -16.61
N SER A 105 -5.74 -1.31 -15.28
CA SER A 105 -6.69 -2.00 -14.38
C SER A 105 -8.15 -1.56 -14.53
N ILE A 106 -8.38 -0.35 -15.06
CA ILE A 106 -9.72 0.20 -15.38
C ILE A 106 -10.22 -0.29 -16.75
N HIS A 107 -9.31 -0.54 -17.70
CA HIS A 107 -9.58 -0.87 -19.10
C HIS A 107 -9.30 -2.35 -19.46
N ASN A 108 -8.73 -3.15 -18.55
CA ASN A 108 -8.28 -4.52 -18.82
C ASN A 108 -9.42 -5.56 -18.85
N ASP A 109 -10.66 -5.14 -18.60
CA ASP A 109 -11.82 -5.96 -18.95
C ASP A 109 -12.20 -5.69 -20.39
N ASP A 110 -12.10 -6.74 -21.21
CA ASP A 110 -12.61 -6.79 -22.57
C ASP A 110 -14.02 -6.22 -22.64
N GLY A 111 -14.12 -5.02 -23.19
CA GLY A 111 -15.39 -4.35 -23.46
C GLY A 111 -15.56 -3.09 -22.63
N CYS A 112 -15.43 -1.95 -23.31
CA CYS A 112 -16.26 -0.74 -23.15
C CYS A 112 -17.11 -0.65 -21.86
N CYS A 113 -16.48 -0.68 -20.68
CA CYS A 113 -17.23 -0.59 -19.43
C CYS A 113 -17.64 0.86 -19.26
N THR A 114 -18.94 1.13 -19.37
CA THR A 114 -19.58 2.44 -19.18
C THR A 114 -19.54 2.95 -17.74
N HIS A 115 -18.93 2.19 -16.81
CA HIS A 115 -18.97 2.43 -15.37
C HIS A 115 -17.64 2.91 -14.76
N LYS A 116 -16.84 3.66 -15.52
CA LYS A 116 -15.48 4.06 -15.09
C LYS A 116 -15.51 5.13 -14.01
N ASP A 117 -16.48 6.03 -14.09
CA ASP A 117 -16.69 7.06 -13.08
C ASP A 117 -17.16 6.41 -11.77
N GLU A 118 -18.09 5.46 -11.82
CA GLU A 118 -18.56 4.71 -10.65
C GLU A 118 -17.45 3.89 -10.00
N ARG A 119 -16.56 3.27 -10.79
CA ARG A 119 -15.36 2.59 -10.26
C ARG A 119 -14.43 3.56 -9.54
N ALA A 120 -14.19 4.75 -10.11
CA ALA A 120 -13.36 5.77 -9.47
C ALA A 120 -14.00 6.27 -8.16
N PHE A 121 -15.30 6.56 -8.15
CA PHE A 121 -16.01 6.96 -6.92
C PHE A 121 -16.05 5.86 -5.87
N GLY A 122 -16.19 4.60 -6.28
CA GLY A 122 -16.08 3.44 -5.39
C GLY A 122 -14.71 3.35 -4.72
N ASP A 123 -13.63 3.45 -5.50
CA ASP A 123 -12.25 3.46 -5.00
C ASP A 123 -12.01 4.62 -4.01
N ILE A 124 -12.48 5.83 -4.33
CA ILE A 124 -12.39 7.00 -3.43
C ILE A 124 -13.11 6.72 -2.11
N LEU A 125 -14.33 6.17 -2.15
CA LEU A 125 -15.09 5.86 -0.93
C LEU A 125 -14.39 4.81 -0.08
N ASP A 126 -13.88 3.74 -0.69
CA ASP A 126 -13.20 2.67 0.04
C ASP A 126 -11.89 3.16 0.67
N ARG A 127 -11.14 4.01 -0.04
CA ARG A 127 -9.95 4.68 0.51
C ARG A 127 -10.30 5.59 1.69
N ILE A 128 -11.36 6.38 1.59
CA ILE A 128 -11.84 7.22 2.71
C ILE A 128 -12.23 6.38 3.93
N ARG A 129 -12.94 5.26 3.74
CA ARG A 129 -13.31 4.36 4.84
C ARG A 129 -12.09 3.79 5.55
N LYS A 130 -11.12 3.29 4.77
CA LYS A 130 -9.83 2.80 5.28
C LYS A 130 -9.06 3.87 6.04
N LEU A 131 -8.94 5.06 5.46
CA LEU A 131 -8.24 6.19 6.09
C LEU A 131 -8.94 6.73 7.35
N ARG A 132 -10.23 6.44 7.53
CA ARG A 132 -10.97 6.74 8.76
C ARG A 132 -10.81 5.67 9.84
N GLY A 133 -10.14 4.56 9.54
CA GLY A 133 -9.99 3.42 10.45
C GLY A 133 -11.27 2.60 10.62
N GLU A 134 -12.18 2.61 9.63
CA GLU A 134 -13.45 1.85 9.71
C GLU A 134 -13.27 0.34 9.50
N ASP A 135 -12.06 -0.12 9.12
CA ASP A 135 -11.67 -1.52 8.92
C ASP A 135 -10.77 -2.08 10.06
N GLU A 136 -10.54 -1.30 11.14
CA GLU A 136 -9.82 -1.71 12.37
C GLU A 136 -10.80 -2.05 13.51
#